data_AF-A0A2V8N9H5-F1
#
_entry.id   AF-A0A2V8N9H5-F1
#
_cell.length_a   1.000
_cell.length_b   1.000
_cell.length_c   1.000
_cell.angle_alpha   90.00
_cell.angle_beta   90.00
_cell.angle_gamma   90.00
#
_symmetry.space_group_name_H-M   'P 1'
#
loop_
_entity.id
_entity.type
_entity.pdbx_description
1 polymer ?
#
loop_
_entity_poly.entity_id
_entity_poly.type
_entity_poly.pdbx_seq_one_letter_code
_entity_poly.pdbx_strand_id
1 'polypeptide(L)'
;MFCPQCGTQSSAELKFCRSCGANLKVIGKAITLSEAIARSDGVPAKIKELVSNIKISQVTDEVSRAMDKMNKEIARTSEEHRRERRWRKEKTAEERRERHLTKGTIKLFWG
;
A
#
# COMPACT_ATOMS: atom_id res chain seq x y z
N MET A 1 -6.06 -8.55 -34.90
CA MET A 1 -5.08 -8.30 -33.81
C MET A 1 -5.66 -8.79 -32.50
N PHE A 2 -4.85 -9.03 -31.46
CA PHE A 2 -5.37 -9.35 -30.14
C PHE A 2 -5.52 -8.09 -29.29
N CYS A 3 -6.55 -8.02 -28.46
CA CYS A 3 -6.67 -6.94 -27.48
C CYS A 3 -5.61 -7.14 -26.39
N PRO A 4 -4.69 -6.19 -26.17
CA PRO A 4 -3.63 -6.33 -25.17
C PRO A 4 -4.16 -6.34 -23.73
N GLN A 5 -5.40 -5.91 -23.50
CA GLN A 5 -6.00 -5.87 -22.17
C GLN A 5 -6.70 -7.18 -21.78
N CYS A 6 -7.31 -7.90 -22.74
CA CYS A 6 -8.11 -9.09 -22.45
C CYS A 6 -7.78 -10.32 -23.32
N GLY A 7 -6.81 -10.21 -24.22
CA GLY A 7 -6.40 -11.28 -25.14
C GLY A 7 -7.43 -11.65 -26.21
N THR A 8 -8.62 -11.05 -26.23
CA THR A 8 -9.66 -11.39 -27.22
C THR A 8 -9.28 -10.93 -28.62
N GLN A 9 -9.53 -11.77 -29.62
CA GLN A 9 -9.32 -11.43 -31.03
C GLN A 9 -10.22 -10.26 -31.43
N SER A 10 -9.62 -9.19 -31.96
CA SER A 10 -10.29 -7.97 -32.41
C SER A 10 -9.81 -7.61 -33.82
N SER A 11 -10.72 -7.16 -34.69
CA SER A 11 -10.31 -6.63 -36.00
C SER A 11 -9.64 -5.26 -35.84
N ALA A 12 -8.71 -4.93 -36.74
CA ALA A 12 -7.96 -3.68 -36.68
C ALA A 12 -8.81 -2.43 -36.97
N GLU A 13 -9.99 -2.61 -37.56
CA GLU A 13 -10.92 -1.53 -37.92
C GLU A 13 -11.79 -1.06 -36.72
N LEU A 14 -11.92 -1.90 -35.68
CA LEU A 14 -12.75 -1.58 -34.53
C LEU A 14 -12.09 -0.55 -33.61
N LYS A 15 -12.88 0.44 -33.17
CA LYS A 15 -12.42 1.48 -32.22
C LYS A 15 -12.31 0.95 -30.78
N PHE A 16 -13.15 -0.03 -30.42
CA PHE A 16 -13.24 -0.60 -29.07
C PHE A 16 -13.26 -2.13 -29.13
N CYS A 17 -12.72 -2.77 -28.09
CA CYS A 17 -12.80 -4.21 -27.93
C CYS A 17 -14.22 -4.63 -27.53
N ARG A 18 -14.76 -5.67 -28.19
CA ARG A 18 -16.11 -6.18 -27.92
C ARG A 18 -16.22 -6.94 -26.59
N SER A 19 -15.10 -7.42 -26.06
CA SER A 19 -15.06 -8.25 -24.84
C SER A 19 -14.88 -7.39 -23.58
N CYS A 20 -13.86 -6.52 -23.56
CA CYS A 20 -13.55 -5.70 -22.37
C CYS A 20 -13.90 -4.21 -22.50
N GLY A 21 -14.42 -3.75 -23.65
CA GLY A 21 -14.77 -2.35 -23.88
C GLY A 21 -13.56 -1.41 -24.08
N ALA A 22 -12.33 -1.93 -24.06
CA ALA A 22 -11.13 -1.12 -24.13
C ALA A 22 -10.96 -0.41 -25.49
N ASN A 23 -10.54 0.85 -25.48
CA ASN A 23 -10.31 1.63 -26.71
C ASN A 23 -9.00 1.22 -27.39
N LEU A 24 -9.11 0.52 -28.52
CA LEU A 24 -7.98 -0.07 -29.23
C LEU A 24 -7.06 0.99 -29.85
N LYS A 25 -7.57 2.18 -30.18
CA LYS A 25 -6.75 3.30 -30.71
C LYS A 25 -5.86 3.92 -29.64
N VAL A 26 -6.39 4.11 -28.44
CA VAL A 26 -5.64 4.70 -27.32
C VAL A 26 -4.56 3.75 -26.86
N ILE A 27 -4.92 2.48 -26.69
CA ILE A 27 -3.98 1.46 -26.22
C ILE A 27 -2.90 1.18 -27.27
N GLY A 28 -3.24 1.15 -28.57
CA GLY A 28 -2.24 1.03 -29.63
C GLY A 28 -1.20 2.15 -29.58
N LYS A 29 -1.63 3.41 -29.37
CA LYS A 29 -0.71 4.54 -29.20
C LYS A 29 0.15 4.42 -27.95
N ALA A 30 -0.45 4.03 -26.83
CA ALA A 30 0.28 3.84 -25.57
C ALA A 30 1.37 2.77 -25.72
N ILE A 31 1.06 1.65 -26.40
CA ILE A 31 2.02 0.58 -26.69
C ILE A 31 3.14 1.09 -27.60
N THR A 32 2.82 1.82 -28.67
CA THR A 32 3.87 2.39 -29.55
C THR A 32 4.77 3.39 -28.82
N LEU A 33 4.20 4.15 -27.88
CA LEU A 33 4.94 5.10 -27.07
C LEU A 33 5.83 4.37 -26.06
N SER A 34 5.30 3.37 -25.34
CA SER A 34 6.10 2.58 -24.40
C SER A 34 7.21 1.81 -25.11
N GLU A 35 6.96 1.31 -26.32
CA GLU A 35 7.97 0.66 -27.17
C GLU A 35 9.09 1.65 -27.56
N ALA A 36 8.73 2.87 -27.95
CA ALA A 36 9.69 3.92 -28.27
C ALA A 36 10.51 4.33 -27.03
N ILE A 37 9.87 4.43 -25.87
CA ILE A 37 10.52 4.74 -24.59
C ILE A 37 11.44 3.60 -24.17
N ALA A 38 11.02 2.34 -24.31
CA ALA A 38 11.83 1.17 -23.96
C ALA A 38 13.08 1.02 -24.84
N ARG A 39 13.03 1.52 -26.09
CA ARG A 39 14.18 1.56 -27.00
C ARG A 39 15.08 2.77 -26.81
N SER A 40 14.58 3.84 -26.19
CA SER A 40 15.40 4.99 -25.80
C SER A 40 15.91 4.77 -24.38
N ASP A 41 17.18 4.42 -24.22
CA ASP A 41 17.87 4.21 -22.93
C ASP A 41 17.88 5.43 -21.98
N GLY A 42 17.17 6.50 -22.32
CA GLY A 42 16.99 7.67 -21.47
C GLY A 42 15.63 8.29 -21.69
N VAL A 43 14.93 8.55 -20.58
CA VAL A 43 13.81 9.50 -20.54
C VAL A 43 14.29 10.77 -21.24
N PRO A 44 13.65 11.21 -22.34
CA PRO A 44 14.06 12.42 -23.04
C PRO A 44 14.10 13.57 -22.03
N ALA A 45 15.23 14.28 -21.94
CA ALA A 45 15.42 15.38 -20.98
C ALA A 45 14.27 16.42 -21.01
N LYS A 46 13.61 16.53 -22.17
CA LYS A 46 12.41 17.36 -22.40
C LYS A 46 11.21 16.97 -21.54
N ILE A 47 11.03 15.68 -21.23
CA ILE A 47 9.95 15.20 -20.35
C ILE A 47 10.27 15.51 -18.89
N LYS A 48 11.54 15.42 -18.48
CA LYS A 48 11.98 15.76 -17.12
C LYS A 48 11.71 17.23 -16.79
N GLU A 49 11.97 18.15 -17.73
CA GLU A 49 11.65 19.57 -17.55
C GLU A 49 10.15 19.88 -17.59
N LEU A 50 9.38 19.18 -18.43
CA LEU A 50 7.92 19.32 -18.43
C LEU A 50 7.32 18.84 -17.10
N VAL A 51 7.85 17.76 -16.52
CA VAL A 51 7.39 17.24 -15.22
C VAL A 51 7.78 18.15 -14.06
N SER A 52 8.92 18.86 -14.12
CA SER A 52 9.31 19.83 -13.09
C SER A 52 8.50 21.12 -13.11
N ASN A 53 8.01 21.53 -14.29
CA ASN A 53 7.25 22.77 -14.46
C ASN A 53 5.75 22.59 -14.16
N ILE A 54 5.23 21.38 -14.28
CA ILE A 54 3.92 21.05 -13.73
C ILE A 54 4.12 20.95 -12.22
N LYS A 55 3.23 21.55 -11.40
CA LYS A 55 3.28 21.57 -9.91
C LYS A 55 3.25 20.17 -9.25
N ILE A 56 3.49 19.11 -10.00
CA ILE A 56 3.63 17.72 -9.58
C ILE A 56 4.60 17.62 -8.42
N SER A 57 5.73 18.34 -8.39
CA SER A 57 6.71 18.27 -7.28
C SER A 57 6.12 18.65 -5.92
N GLN A 58 5.39 19.77 -5.85
CA GLN A 58 4.74 20.22 -4.62
C GLN A 58 3.66 19.24 -4.17
N VAL A 59 2.85 18.75 -5.12
CA VAL A 59 1.81 17.76 -4.85
C VAL A 59 2.40 16.42 -4.41
N THR A 60 3.49 15.97 -5.03
CA THR A 60 4.15 14.72 -4.64
C THR A 60 4.78 14.82 -3.26
N ASP A 61 5.34 15.97 -2.89
CA ASP A 61 5.91 16.17 -1.55
C ASP A 61 4.83 16.26 -0.48
N GLU A 62 3.70 16.93 -0.76
CA GLU A 62 2.56 16.98 0.16
C GLU A 62 1.94 15.61 0.37
N VAL A 63 1.73 14.85 -0.71
CA VAL A 63 1.22 13.48 -0.66
C VAL A 63 2.19 12.57 0.06
N SER A 64 3.50 12.66 -0.20
CA SER A 64 4.52 11.87 0.50
C SER A 64 4.52 12.17 2.00
N ARG A 65 4.47 13.46 2.38
CA ARG A 65 4.38 13.88 3.78
C ARG A 65 3.09 13.40 4.45
N ALA A 66 1.96 13.40 3.73
CA ALA A 66 0.71 12.88 4.25
C ALA A 66 0.76 11.36 4.45
N MET A 67 1.36 10.64 3.51
CA MET A 67 1.54 9.19 3.58
C MET A 67 2.43 8.79 4.75
N ASP A 68 3.53 9.50 4.98
CA ASP A 68 4.42 9.27 6.12
C ASP A 68 3.74 9.53 7.47
N LYS A 69 2.89 10.56 7.56
CA LYS A 69 2.08 10.84 8.75
C LYS A 69 1.10 9.70 9.01
N MET A 70 0.38 9.26 7.99
CA MET A 70 -0.56 8.15 8.10
C MET A 70 0.13 6.85 8.53
N ASN A 71 1.28 6.53 7.94
CA ASN A 71 2.08 5.36 8.33
C ASN A 71 2.52 5.42 9.80
N LYS A 72 2.95 6.59 10.28
CA LYS A 72 3.31 6.80 11.69
C LYS A 72 2.10 6.64 12.62
N GLU A 73 0.92 7.11 12.22
CA GLU A 73 -0.29 6.92 13.01
C GLU A 73 -0.73 5.46 13.06
N ILE A 74 -0.72 4.74 11.92
CA ILE A 74 -1.02 3.30 11.87
C ILE A 74 -0.08 2.52 12.80
N ALA A 75 1.22 2.82 12.77
CA ALA A 75 2.20 2.19 13.65
C ALA A 75 1.87 2.45 15.12
N ARG A 76 1.59 3.72 15.48
CA ARG A 76 1.24 4.13 16.85
C ARG A 76 -0.03 3.43 17.36
N THR A 77 -1.11 3.45 16.57
CA THR A 77 -2.39 2.81 16.92
C THR A 77 -2.22 1.30 17.06
N SER A 78 -1.38 0.67 16.24
CA SER A 78 -1.11 -0.77 16.36
C SER A 78 -0.43 -1.14 17.68
N GLU A 79 0.53 -0.32 18.13
CA GLU A 79 1.23 -0.51 19.41
C GLU A 79 0.34 -0.24 20.61
N GLU A 80 -0.53 0.76 20.51
CA GLU A 80 -1.51 1.12 21.52
C GLU A 80 -2.54 0.00 21.70
N HIS A 81 -3.12 -0.51 20.62
CA HIS A 81 -3.98 -1.71 20.66
C HIS A 81 -3.25 -2.96 21.17
N ARG A 82 -1.95 -3.12 20.89
CA ARG A 82 -1.15 -4.23 21.42
C ARG A 82 -0.93 -4.09 22.92
N ARG A 83 -0.68 -2.87 23.41
CA ARG A 83 -0.57 -2.56 24.84
C ARG A 83 -1.90 -2.77 25.54
N GLU A 84 -3.00 -2.23 25.02
CA GLU A 84 -4.32 -2.37 25.63
C GLU A 84 -4.74 -3.84 25.72
N ARG A 85 -4.55 -4.64 24.66
CA ARG A 85 -4.80 -6.09 24.72
C ARG A 85 -3.93 -6.80 25.75
N ARG A 86 -2.69 -6.37 25.97
CA ARG A 86 -1.81 -6.90 27.02
C ARG A 86 -2.32 -6.54 28.42
N TRP A 87 -2.83 -5.32 28.63
CA TRP A 87 -3.40 -4.88 29.91
C TRP A 87 -4.76 -5.53 30.19
N ARG A 88 -5.60 -5.72 29.16
CA ARG A 88 -6.89 -6.41 29.21
C ARG A 88 -6.80 -7.94 29.22
N LYS A 89 -5.61 -8.55 29.23
CA LYS A 89 -5.47 -9.95 29.63
C LYS A 89 -5.82 -10.05 31.11
N GLU A 90 -7.12 -10.13 31.35
CA GLU A 90 -7.71 -10.26 32.65
C GLU A 90 -7.23 -11.59 33.24
N LYS A 91 -6.43 -11.52 34.31
CA LYS A 91 -5.90 -12.71 34.98
C LYS A 91 -7.05 -13.65 35.29
N THR A 92 -6.91 -14.91 34.95
CA THR A 92 -7.97 -15.88 35.22
C THR A 92 -8.20 -15.98 36.73
N ALA A 93 -9.39 -16.41 37.15
CA ALA A 93 -9.68 -16.61 38.57
C ALA A 93 -8.68 -17.58 39.24
N GLU A 94 -8.14 -18.52 38.46
CA GLU A 94 -7.11 -19.48 38.84
C GLU A 94 -5.74 -18.81 39.04
N GLU A 95 -5.26 -18.02 38.08
CA GLU A 95 -4.01 -17.24 38.20
C GLU A 95 -4.06 -16.22 39.36
N ARG A 96 -5.26 -15.69 39.67
CA ARG A 96 -5.46 -14.83 40.85
C ARG A 96 -5.31 -15.65 42.14
N ARG A 97 -5.95 -16.82 42.24
CA ARG A 97 -5.83 -17.73 43.41
C ARG A 97 -4.39 -18.19 43.64
N GLU A 98 -3.69 -18.62 42.60
CA GLU A 98 -2.28 -19.04 42.69
C GLU A 98 -1.39 -17.91 43.23
N ARG A 99 -1.62 -16.66 42.81
CA ARG A 99 -0.90 -15.50 43.33
C ARG A 99 -1.17 -15.24 44.81
N HIS A 100 -2.40 -15.44 45.28
CA HIS A 100 -2.73 -15.28 46.70
C HIS A 100 -2.08 -16.38 47.56
N LEU A 101 -2.09 -17.63 47.07
CA LEU A 101 -1.42 -18.75 47.71
C LEU A 101 0.10 -18.53 47.77
N THR A 102 0.75 -18.25 46.64
CA THR A 102 2.20 -18.02 46.59
C THR A 102 2.64 -16.82 47.42
N LYS A 103 1.95 -15.67 47.36
CA LYS A 103 2.28 -14.51 48.21
C LYS A 103 2.03 -14.79 49.69
N GLY A 104 0.99 -15.55 50.03
CA GLY A 104 0.69 -15.99 51.39
C GLY A 104 1.77 -16.92 51.93
N THR A 105 2.17 -17.92 51.14
CA THR A 105 3.24 -18.87 51.46
C THR A 105 4.60 -18.18 51.59
N ILE A 106 4.93 -17.23 50.72
CA ILE A 106 6.18 -16.45 50.82
C ILE A 106 6.18 -15.60 52.10
N LYS A 107 5.05 -14.97 52.48
CA LYS A 107 4.94 -14.24 53.75
C LYS A 107 5.02 -15.15 54.99
N LEU A 108 4.57 -16.41 54.88
CA LEU A 108 4.65 -17.41 55.95
C LEU A 108 6.06 -17.97 56.15
N PHE A 109 6.88 -18.00 55.09
CA PHE A 109 8.25 -18.56 55.13
C PHE A 109 9.36 -17.53 55.32
N TRP A 110 9.09 -16.23 55.08
CA TRP A 110 10.05 -15.13 55.22
C TRP A 110 9.62 -14.09 56.28
N GLY A 111 8.76 -14.51 57.21
CA GLY A 111 8.51 -13.80 58.47
C GLY A 111 9.48 -14.28 59.54
#